data_AF-A0A5S4T5Y6-F1
#
_entry.id   AF-A0A5S4T5Y6-F1
#
_cell.length_a   1.000
_cell.length_b   1.000
_cell.length_c   1.000
_cell.angle_alpha   90.00
_cell.angle_beta   90.00
_cell.angle_gamma   90.00
#
_symmetry.space_group_name_H-M   'P 1'
#
loop_
_entity.id
_entity.type
_entity.pdbx_description
1 polymer ?
#
loop_
_entity_poly.entity_id
_entity_poly.type
_entity_poly.pdbx_seq_one_letter_code
_entity_poly.pdbx_strand_id
1 'polypeptide(L)'
;TRQRLAAKVFRHTAAYDALIAEYFTAQVGESKPEKLTLTYDLKQAMRYGENPQQDADFYQKALPTDYSIASAKQLNGKELSFNNIRDADAAIRIIRDFKDRPTVVALKHMNPCGIGQADDIETAWDYAYEADPV
;
A
#
# COMPACT_ATOMS: atom_id res chain seq x y z
N THR A 1 21.73 22.87 -12.44
CA THR A 1 20.40 22.96 -13.12
C THR A 1 20.23 21.97 -14.27
N ARG A 2 21.09 21.96 -15.30
CA ARG A 2 20.96 21.03 -16.46
C ARG A 2 21.00 19.54 -16.10
N GLN A 3 21.95 19.11 -15.27
CA GLN A 3 22.07 17.70 -14.84
C GLN A 3 20.84 17.20 -14.08
N ARG A 4 20.29 18.02 -13.16
CA ARG A 4 19.05 17.69 -12.42
C ARG A 4 17.86 17.53 -13.36
N LEU A 5 17.74 18.39 -14.37
CA LEU A 5 16.69 18.29 -15.39
C LEU A 5 16.88 17.07 -16.28
N ALA A 6 18.12 16.75 -16.69
CA ALA A 6 18.41 15.52 -17.42
C ALA A 6 17.98 14.29 -16.62
N ALA A 7 18.30 14.22 -15.32
CA ALA A 7 17.86 13.13 -14.45
C ALA A 7 16.32 13.04 -14.35
N LYS A 8 15.62 14.18 -14.28
CA LYS A 8 14.15 14.21 -14.31
C LYS A 8 13.59 13.66 -15.62
N VAL A 9 14.13 14.09 -16.76
CA VAL A 9 13.66 13.66 -18.09
C VAL A 9 13.89 12.17 -18.29
N PHE A 10 15.09 11.66 -17.97
CA PHE A 10 15.38 10.23 -18.12
C PHE A 10 14.53 9.35 -17.19
N ARG A 11 14.19 9.79 -15.98
CA ARG A 11 13.20 9.07 -15.14
C ARG A 11 11.83 9.03 -15.79
N HIS A 12 11.39 10.15 -16.39
CA HIS A 12 10.08 10.22 -17.03
C HIS A 12 9.99 9.31 -18.27
N THR A 13 11.00 9.34 -19.14
CA THR A 13 11.03 8.46 -20.32
C THR A 13 11.18 6.99 -19.93
N ALA A 14 12.00 6.68 -18.92
CA ALA A 14 12.13 5.31 -18.42
C ALA A 14 10.80 4.79 -17.82
N ALA A 15 10.06 5.63 -17.09
CA ALA A 15 8.74 5.28 -16.57
C ALA A 15 7.75 4.98 -17.70
N TYR A 16 7.76 5.79 -18.76
CA TYR A 16 6.92 5.59 -19.93
C TYR A 16 7.21 4.26 -20.64
N ASP A 17 8.48 3.96 -20.92
CA ASP A 17 8.89 2.71 -21.56
C ASP A 17 8.58 1.49 -20.68
N ALA A 18 8.72 1.61 -19.35
CA ALA A 18 8.34 0.56 -18.40
C ALA A 18 6.85 0.22 -18.48
N LEU A 19 5.98 1.23 -18.57
CA LEU A 19 4.52 1.04 -18.69
C LEU A 19 4.13 0.40 -20.03
N ILE A 20 4.79 0.78 -21.14
CA ILE A 20 4.58 0.14 -22.44
C ILE A 20 4.99 -1.33 -22.40
N ALA A 21 6.14 -1.64 -21.80
CA ALA A 21 6.61 -3.01 -21.66
C ALA A 21 5.65 -3.86 -20.82
N GLU A 22 5.17 -3.34 -19.68
CA GLU A 22 4.17 -4.00 -18.83
C GLU A 22 2.87 -4.29 -19.62
N TYR A 23 2.38 -3.32 -20.40
CA TYR A 23 1.20 -3.49 -21.25
C TYR A 23 1.35 -4.65 -22.25
N PHE A 24 2.43 -4.66 -23.04
CA PHE A 24 2.63 -5.72 -24.04
C PHE A 24 2.89 -7.08 -23.40
N THR A 25 3.60 -7.13 -22.28
CA THR A 25 3.82 -8.36 -21.48
C THR A 25 2.47 -8.96 -21.06
N ALA A 26 1.54 -8.12 -20.57
CA ALA A 26 0.20 -8.55 -20.22
C ALA A 26 -0.62 -8.99 -21.45
N GLN A 27 -0.51 -8.30 -22.59
CA GLN A 27 -1.24 -8.66 -23.81
C GLN A 27 -0.87 -10.04 -24.35
N VAL A 28 0.40 -10.44 -24.25
CA VAL A 28 0.87 -11.76 -24.71
C VAL A 28 0.71 -12.86 -23.64
N GLY A 29 0.20 -12.51 -22.45
CA GLY A 29 -0.02 -13.46 -21.36
C GLY A 29 1.27 -13.96 -20.69
N GLU A 30 2.37 -13.23 -20.82
CA GLU A 30 3.66 -13.62 -20.26
C GLU A 30 3.72 -13.27 -18.76
N SER A 31 3.65 -14.28 -17.90
CA SER A 31 3.67 -14.09 -16.44
C SER A 31 5.07 -13.93 -15.83
N LYS A 32 6.12 -14.33 -16.55
CA LYS A 32 7.51 -14.37 -16.08
C LYS A 32 8.45 -13.88 -17.19
N PRO A 33 8.39 -12.60 -17.56
CA PRO A 33 9.23 -12.06 -18.63
C PRO A 33 10.71 -12.16 -18.26
N GLU A 34 11.59 -12.31 -19.27
CA GLU A 34 13.03 -12.36 -19.00
C GLU A 34 13.58 -11.06 -18.39
N LYS A 35 12.85 -9.95 -18.55
CA LYS A 35 13.18 -8.64 -18.00
C LYS A 35 11.96 -7.99 -17.39
N LEU A 36 12.06 -7.68 -16.09
CA LEU A 36 11.06 -6.90 -15.36
C LEU A 36 11.59 -5.48 -15.14
N THR A 37 10.85 -4.49 -15.64
CA THR A 37 11.15 -3.06 -15.40
C THR A 37 9.96 -2.44 -14.67
N LEU A 38 10.20 -1.92 -13.46
CA LEU A 38 9.17 -1.33 -12.61
C LEU A 38 9.43 0.16 -12.44
N THR A 39 8.34 0.94 -12.39
CA THR A 39 8.40 2.38 -12.12
C THR A 39 7.45 2.77 -10.99
N TYR A 40 7.90 3.71 -10.18
CA TYR A 40 7.15 4.22 -9.03
C TYR A 40 7.40 5.72 -8.84
N ASP A 41 6.39 6.40 -8.31
CA ASP A 41 6.46 7.81 -7.93
C ASP A 41 6.55 7.95 -6.42
N LEU A 42 7.42 8.84 -5.95
CA LEU A 42 7.52 9.17 -4.53
C LEU A 42 6.21 9.81 -4.08
N LYS A 43 5.49 9.15 -3.17
CA LYS A 43 4.25 9.66 -2.57
C LYS A 43 4.54 10.50 -1.34
N GLN A 44 5.42 10.04 -0.46
CA GLN A 44 5.73 10.69 0.81
C GLN A 44 7.10 10.25 1.32
N ALA A 45 7.90 11.17 1.87
CA ALA A 45 9.12 10.82 2.58
C ALA A 45 8.78 10.33 4.00
N MET A 46 9.45 9.30 4.51
CA MET A 46 9.18 8.81 5.87
C MET A 46 10.13 9.45 6.89
N ARG A 47 9.66 9.58 8.13
CA ARG A 47 10.51 10.01 9.25
C ARG A 47 11.66 9.04 9.53
N TYR A 48 11.39 7.75 9.35
CA TYR A 48 12.29 6.62 9.48
C TYR A 48 11.58 5.37 8.92
N GLY A 49 12.32 4.29 8.71
CA GLY A 49 11.82 2.98 8.29
C GLY A 49 11.13 2.23 9.42
N GLU A 50 11.35 0.92 9.50
CA GLU A 50 10.76 0.10 10.56
C GLU A 50 11.25 0.51 11.95
N ASN A 51 12.52 0.92 12.03
CA ASN A 51 13.18 1.41 13.24
C ASN A 51 13.83 2.79 13.01
N PRO A 52 14.03 3.61 14.05
CA PRO A 52 14.50 5.01 13.92
C PRO A 52 15.82 5.22 13.18
N GLN A 53 16.71 4.23 13.21
CA GLN A 53 18.02 4.27 12.55
C GLN A 53 17.98 3.96 11.04
N GLN A 54 16.80 3.63 10.49
CA GLN A 54 16.62 3.26 9.09
C GLN A 54 15.97 4.41 8.32
N ASP A 55 16.46 4.68 7.11
CA ASP A 55 15.79 5.60 6.18
C ASP A 55 14.68 4.87 5.42
N ALA A 56 13.61 5.58 5.10
CA ALA A 56 12.54 5.05 4.25
C ALA A 56 11.80 6.16 3.51
N ASP A 57 11.20 5.77 2.39
CA ASP A 57 10.34 6.59 1.55
C ASP A 57 9.16 5.73 1.09
N PHE A 58 7.99 6.34 0.97
CA PHE A 58 6.79 5.67 0.47
C PHE A 58 6.54 6.01 -0.98
N TYR A 59 6.59 4.99 -1.82
CA TYR A 59 6.38 5.08 -3.26
C TYR A 59 5.05 4.44 -3.65
N GLN A 60 4.44 4.96 -4.72
CA GLN A 60 3.23 4.41 -5.33
C GLN A 60 3.50 4.01 -6.77
N LYS A 61 2.81 2.99 -7.28
CA LYS A 61 2.86 2.67 -8.72
C LYS A 61 2.33 3.85 -9.52
N ALA A 62 2.89 4.05 -10.72
CA ALA A 62 2.43 5.09 -11.64
C ALA A 62 0.95 4.91 -12.03
N LEU A 63 0.50 3.66 -12.15
CA LEU A 63 -0.91 3.30 -12.28
C LEU A 63 -1.47 2.92 -10.90
N PRO A 64 -2.48 3.64 -10.38
CA PRO A 64 -3.10 3.32 -9.10
C PRO A 64 -3.63 1.89 -9.06
N THR A 65 -3.48 1.24 -7.92
CA THR A 65 -4.06 -0.09 -7.67
C THR A 65 -5.25 0.08 -6.75
N ASP A 66 -6.39 -0.51 -7.13
CA ASP A 66 -7.60 -0.48 -6.29
C ASP A 66 -7.33 -1.11 -4.92
N TYR A 67 -7.94 -0.51 -3.89
CA TYR A 67 -7.80 -0.93 -2.50
C TYR A 67 -6.34 -0.99 -2.02
N SER A 68 -5.52 -0.02 -2.43
CA SER A 68 -4.16 0.16 -1.94
C SER A 68 -4.09 1.29 -0.92
N ILE A 69 -3.32 1.11 0.17
CA ILE A 69 -2.98 2.21 1.08
C ILE A 69 -2.23 3.35 0.35
N ALA A 70 -1.54 3.03 -0.74
CA ALA A 70 -0.89 4.00 -1.61
C ALA A 70 -1.89 4.91 -2.35
N SER A 71 -3.16 4.54 -2.44
CA SER A 71 -4.22 5.39 -2.99
C SER A 71 -5.09 6.06 -1.92
N ALA A 72 -4.83 5.79 -0.63
CA ALA A 72 -5.59 6.38 0.46
C ALA A 72 -5.33 7.89 0.62
N LYS A 73 -6.37 8.61 1.02
CA LYS A 73 -6.33 10.01 1.43
C LYS A 73 -6.45 10.09 2.95
N GLN A 74 -5.42 10.62 3.60
CA GLN A 74 -5.48 10.89 5.03
C GLN A 74 -6.36 12.12 5.29
N LEU A 75 -7.42 11.96 6.09
CA LEU A 75 -8.36 13.05 6.41
C LEU A 75 -7.99 13.79 7.70
N ASN A 76 -7.27 13.14 8.61
CA ASN A 76 -6.87 13.68 9.91
C ASN A 76 -5.65 12.91 10.45
N GLY A 77 -5.03 13.43 11.51
CA GLY A 77 -3.92 12.83 12.25
C GLY A 77 -2.56 13.31 11.78
N LYS A 78 -1.53 12.92 12.53
CA LYS A 78 -0.14 13.10 12.13
C LYS A 78 0.18 12.25 10.91
N GLU A 79 1.22 12.63 10.19
CA GLU A 79 1.78 11.84 9.10
C GLU A 79 2.04 10.37 9.51
N LEU A 80 1.62 9.44 8.65
CA LEU A 80 1.75 8.00 8.87
C LEU A 80 3.23 7.59 8.96
N SER A 81 3.56 6.70 9.91
CA SER A 81 4.87 6.03 9.94
C SER A 81 4.94 4.86 8.96
N PHE A 82 6.15 4.38 8.69
CA PHE A 82 6.39 3.15 7.93
C PHE A 82 5.57 1.97 8.46
N ASN A 83 5.56 1.76 9.78
CA ASN A 83 4.78 0.68 10.41
C ASN A 83 3.27 0.91 10.28
N ASN A 84 2.79 2.16 10.37
CA ASN A 84 1.37 2.43 10.14
C ASN A 84 0.94 2.11 8.70
N ILE A 85 1.79 2.40 7.71
CA ILE A 85 1.50 2.06 6.31
C ILE A 85 1.44 0.55 6.12
N ARG A 86 2.39 -0.20 6.71
CA ARG A 86 2.40 -1.68 6.65
C ARG A 86 1.18 -2.30 7.33
N ASP A 87 0.85 -1.85 8.53
CA ASP A 87 -0.31 -2.36 9.27
C ASP A 87 -1.61 -2.03 8.53
N ALA A 88 -1.73 -0.82 7.96
CA ALA A 88 -2.91 -0.44 7.19
C ALA A 88 -3.03 -1.23 5.87
N ASP A 89 -1.93 -1.48 5.14
CA ASP A 89 -1.96 -2.33 3.94
C ASP A 89 -2.39 -3.76 4.27
N ALA A 90 -1.86 -4.33 5.34
CA ALA A 90 -2.23 -5.66 5.80
C ALA A 90 -3.70 -5.72 6.24
N ALA A 91 -4.19 -4.72 6.97
CA ALA A 91 -5.61 -4.63 7.37
C ALA A 91 -6.53 -4.59 6.14
N ILE A 92 -6.20 -3.77 5.13
CA ILE A 92 -6.97 -3.66 3.88
C ILE A 92 -6.95 -4.98 3.11
N ARG A 93 -5.84 -5.72 3.10
CA ARG A 93 -5.79 -7.04 2.43
C ARG A 93 -6.66 -8.06 3.14
N ILE A 94 -6.60 -8.14 4.46
CA ILE A 94 -7.37 -9.11 5.24
C ILE A 94 -8.87 -8.83 5.12
N ILE A 95 -9.31 -7.58 5.29
CA ILE A 95 -10.74 -7.25 5.25
C ILE A 95 -11.37 -7.55 3.87
N ARG A 96 -10.58 -7.57 2.78
CA ARG A 96 -11.07 -7.88 1.42
C ARG A 96 -11.53 -9.34 1.25
N ASP A 97 -11.11 -10.23 2.12
CA ASP A 97 -11.57 -11.63 2.10
C ASP A 97 -12.98 -11.77 2.68
N PHE A 98 -13.48 -10.75 3.39
CA PHE A 98 -14.79 -10.73 4.03
C PHE A 98 -15.75 -9.81 3.25
N LYS A 99 -16.62 -10.41 2.43
CA LYS A 99 -17.52 -9.65 1.52
C LYS A 99 -18.99 -9.73 1.90
N ASP A 100 -19.36 -10.69 2.73
CA ASP A 100 -20.77 -11.04 2.94
C ASP A 100 -21.45 -10.19 4.01
N ARG A 101 -20.69 -9.63 4.95
CA ARG A 101 -21.19 -8.89 6.12
C ARG A 101 -20.23 -7.78 6.58
N PRO A 102 -20.72 -6.74 7.26
CA PRO A 102 -19.89 -5.76 7.96
C PRO A 102 -18.78 -6.44 8.77
N THR A 103 -17.54 -6.01 8.56
CA THR A 103 -16.35 -6.64 9.16
C THR A 103 -15.39 -5.57 9.65
N VAL A 104 -14.78 -5.80 10.81
CA VAL A 104 -13.71 -4.98 11.39
C VAL A 104 -12.48 -5.85 11.55
N VAL A 105 -11.32 -5.32 11.14
CA VAL A 105 -10.02 -5.96 11.31
C VAL A 105 -9.11 -5.06 12.13
N ALA A 106 -8.68 -5.53 13.29
CA ALA A 106 -7.72 -4.87 14.16
C ALA A 106 -6.34 -5.54 13.99
N LEU A 107 -5.33 -4.73 13.60
CA LEU A 107 -3.96 -5.19 13.39
C LEU A 107 -2.97 -4.55 14.38
N LYS A 108 -1.94 -5.32 14.72
CA LYS A 108 -0.78 -4.88 15.50
C LYS A 108 0.47 -5.58 14.96
N HIS A 109 1.44 -4.81 14.46
CA HIS A 109 2.69 -5.34 13.89
C HIS A 109 2.47 -6.40 12.81
N MET A 110 1.57 -6.11 11.86
CA MET A 110 1.11 -6.97 10.77
C MET A 110 0.36 -8.24 11.17
N ASN A 111 0.09 -8.44 12.45
CA ASN A 111 -0.70 -9.58 12.94
C ASN A 111 -2.12 -9.13 13.32
N PRO A 112 -3.16 -9.88 12.91
CA PRO A 112 -4.52 -9.60 13.38
C PRO A 112 -4.62 -9.96 14.86
N CYS A 113 -4.92 -8.95 15.68
CA CYS A 113 -5.27 -9.16 17.09
C CYS A 113 -6.79 -9.36 17.25
N GLY A 114 -7.60 -8.91 16.28
CA GLY A 114 -9.03 -9.17 16.29
C GLY A 114 -9.67 -9.04 14.92
N ILE A 115 -10.65 -9.91 14.64
CA ILE A 115 -11.52 -9.82 13.46
C ILE A 115 -12.94 -10.06 13.94
N GLY A 116 -13.81 -9.07 13.75
CA GLY A 116 -15.22 -9.15 14.09
C GLY A 116 -16.07 -9.02 12.84
N GLN A 117 -17.07 -9.89 12.70
CA GLN A 117 -18.04 -9.84 11.62
C GLN A 117 -19.45 -9.99 12.19
N ALA A 118 -20.36 -9.07 11.83
CA ALA A 118 -21.73 -9.04 12.34
C ALA A 118 -22.67 -8.40 11.30
N ASP A 119 -23.96 -8.32 11.61
CA ASP A 119 -24.96 -7.73 10.71
C ASP A 119 -24.88 -6.19 10.65
N ASP A 120 -24.24 -5.57 11.65
CA ASP A 120 -23.95 -4.14 11.72
C ASP A 120 -22.49 -3.89 12.15
N ILE A 121 -21.98 -2.68 11.89
CA ILE A 121 -20.57 -2.34 12.11
C ILE A 121 -20.21 -2.15 13.60
N GLU A 122 -21.17 -1.78 14.45
CA GLU A 122 -20.94 -1.54 15.88
C GLU A 122 -20.71 -2.88 16.57
N THR A 123 -21.58 -3.87 16.32
CA THR A 123 -21.41 -5.24 16.81
C THR A 123 -20.12 -5.88 16.28
N ALA A 124 -19.77 -5.64 14.99
CA ALA A 124 -18.53 -6.14 14.41
C ALA A 124 -17.29 -5.51 15.08
N TRP A 125 -17.36 -4.24 15.48
CA TRP A 125 -16.31 -3.58 16.24
C TRP A 125 -16.13 -4.22 17.62
N ASP A 126 -17.23 -4.43 18.36
CA ASP A 126 -17.20 -5.03 19.69
C ASP A 126 -16.56 -6.42 19.63
N TYR A 127 -16.94 -7.26 18.67
CA TYR A 127 -16.33 -8.58 18.46
C TYR A 127 -14.83 -8.51 18.14
N ALA A 128 -14.40 -7.55 17.33
CA ALA A 128 -12.98 -7.38 17.02
C ALA A 128 -12.18 -6.92 18.24
N TYR A 129 -12.75 -6.03 19.06
CA TYR A 129 -12.11 -5.52 20.27
C TYR A 129 -12.02 -6.58 21.38
N GLU A 130 -13.08 -7.36 21.58
CA GLU A 130 -13.15 -8.41 22.61
C GLU A 130 -12.22 -9.61 22.30
N ALA A 131 -11.78 -9.78 21.05
CA ALA A 131 -10.89 -10.86 20.65
C ALA A 131 -9.51 -10.79 21.35
N ASP A 132 -8.93 -9.60 21.44
CA ASP A 132 -7.70 -9.32 22.18
C ASP A 132 -7.65 -7.84 22.61
N PRO A 133 -8.19 -7.50 23.79
CA PRO A 133 -8.28 -6.11 24.25
C PRO A 133 -6.96 -5.53 24.79
N VAL A 134 -5.83 -6.24 24.70
CA VAL A 134 -4.55 -5.91 25.38
C VAL A 134 -3.46 -5.29 24.47
#